data_AF-A0A2N2JKI1-F1
#
_entry.id   AF-A0A2N2JKI1-F1
#
_cell.length_a   1.000
_cell.length_b   1.000
_cell.length_c   1.000
_cell.angle_alpha   90.00
_cell.angle_beta   90.00
_cell.angle_gamma   90.00
#
_symmetry.space_group_name_H-M   'P 1'
#
loop_
_entity.id
_entity.type
_entity.pdbx_description
1 polymer ?
#
loop_
_entity_poly.entity_id
_entity_poly.type
_entity_poly.pdbx_seq_one_letter_code
_entity_poly.pdbx_strand_id
1 'polypeptide(L)'
;MTRRGGAPPPPGERREVDGLVLSCVDVDNARIARILSREDEVVPVIARHGRRPSARKTGTRLQPLTAVTAQLTLRPGDDLAGLTGAATYADFAVLKGDLRRFGLASTMAEVVLATVPDFAAEAGLHDLVLRAWRWLDSPANVPVEEVLLLFELRALGLAGALPPIDELPGLEDSARRSLTAWAGGQWSLLAPRDARAVATALEGLVFASTGRRLKSRPFLDEVLAAPT
;
A
#
# COMPACT_ATOMS: atom_id res chain seq x y z
N MET A 1 -22.51 6.07 49.91
CA MET A 1 -22.63 6.37 48.46
C MET A 1 -21.67 5.47 47.70
N THR A 2 -22.14 4.31 47.29
CA THR A 2 -21.39 3.26 46.60
C THR A 2 -21.36 3.56 45.10
N ARG A 3 -20.15 3.75 44.53
CA ARG A 3 -19.97 3.88 43.08
C ARG A 3 -20.40 2.58 42.42
N ARG A 4 -21.47 2.63 41.63
CA ARG A 4 -21.87 1.54 40.73
C ARG A 4 -20.75 1.34 39.71
N GLY A 5 -20.06 0.20 39.80
CA GLY A 5 -19.23 -0.33 38.73
C GLY A 5 -20.14 -0.64 37.55
N GLY A 6 -20.11 0.20 36.53
CA GLY A 6 -20.68 -0.14 35.23
C GLY A 6 -19.95 -1.36 34.70
N ALA A 7 -20.71 -2.39 34.32
CA ALA A 7 -20.16 -3.54 33.62
C ALA A 7 -19.30 -3.05 32.44
N PRO A 8 -18.13 -3.66 32.20
CA PRO A 8 -17.33 -3.32 31.03
C PRO A 8 -18.21 -3.48 29.77
N PRO A 9 -18.11 -2.56 28.78
CA PRO A 9 -18.83 -2.72 27.53
C PRO A 9 -18.53 -4.11 26.94
N PRO A 10 -19.51 -4.75 26.27
CA PRO A 10 -19.31 -6.06 25.68
C PRO A 10 -18.08 -6.06 24.76
N PRO A 11 -17.29 -7.14 24.72
CA PRO A 11 -16.10 -7.19 23.89
C PRO A 11 -16.51 -7.00 22.44
N GLY A 12 -15.88 -6.03 21.77
CA GLY A 12 -15.88 -5.97 20.31
C GLY A 12 -15.29 -7.26 19.74
N GLU A 13 -15.65 -7.58 18.51
CA GLU A 13 -15.10 -8.73 17.81
C GLU A 13 -13.58 -8.64 17.79
N ARG A 14 -12.92 -9.69 18.27
CA ARG A 14 -11.47 -9.79 18.25
C ARG A 14 -11.06 -10.50 16.98
N ARG A 15 -10.20 -9.87 16.20
CA ARG A 15 -9.66 -10.42 14.95
C ARG A 15 -8.15 -10.34 15.00
N GLU A 16 -7.48 -11.39 14.52
CA GLU A 16 -6.06 -11.34 14.19
C GLU A 16 -5.93 -11.15 12.67
N VAL A 17 -5.04 -10.27 12.25
CA VAL A 17 -4.84 -9.90 10.84
C VAL A 17 -3.36 -9.96 10.53
N ASP A 18 -2.98 -10.82 9.60
CA ASP A 18 -1.70 -10.72 8.91
C ASP A 18 -1.84 -9.72 7.75
N GLY A 19 -0.93 -8.78 7.62
CA GLY A 19 -1.01 -7.82 6.53
C GLY A 19 0.18 -6.88 6.39
N LEU A 20 0.07 -6.01 5.40
CA LEU A 20 1.07 -5.02 5.01
C LEU A 20 0.64 -3.63 5.47
N VAL A 21 1.49 -2.93 6.22
CA VAL A 21 1.21 -1.55 6.66
C VAL A 21 1.46 -0.61 5.48
N LEU A 22 0.40 -0.13 4.85
CA LEU A 22 0.46 0.75 3.67
C LEU A 22 0.78 2.19 4.04
N SER A 23 0.16 2.69 5.10
CA SER A 23 0.35 4.06 5.58
C SER A 23 0.23 4.14 7.10
N CYS A 24 0.79 5.21 7.65
CA CYS A 24 0.74 5.51 9.06
C CYS A 24 0.79 7.02 9.28
N VAL A 25 0.01 7.53 10.22
CA VAL A 25 0.00 8.93 10.64
C VAL A 25 -0.17 9.01 12.15
N ASP A 26 0.61 9.87 12.81
CA ASP A 26 0.42 10.19 14.22
C ASP A 26 -0.56 11.35 14.34
N VAL A 27 -1.61 11.19 15.16
CA VAL A 27 -2.65 12.18 15.42
C VAL A 27 -2.88 12.26 16.93
N ASP A 28 -2.64 13.43 17.51
CA ASP A 28 -2.69 13.68 18.95
C ASP A 28 -1.93 12.61 19.77
N ASN A 29 -2.69 11.81 20.53
CA ASN A 29 -2.20 10.71 21.35
C ASN A 29 -2.54 9.36 20.73
N ALA A 30 -2.54 9.25 19.41
CA ALA A 30 -2.77 8.01 18.71
C ALA A 30 -1.94 7.93 17.42
N ARG A 31 -1.81 6.71 16.93
CA ARG A 31 -1.28 6.40 15.62
C ARG A 31 -2.36 5.70 14.82
N ILE A 32 -2.67 6.21 13.64
CA ILE A 32 -3.61 5.61 12.70
C ILE A 32 -2.80 4.99 11.56
N ALA A 33 -3.03 3.71 11.29
CA ALA A 33 -2.41 3.01 10.18
C ALA A 33 -3.48 2.39 9.28
N ARG A 34 -3.10 2.06 8.04
CA ARG A 34 -3.92 1.23 7.16
C ARG A 34 -3.16 -0.02 6.81
N ILE A 35 -3.78 -1.18 7.06
CA ILE A 35 -3.19 -2.50 6.84
C ILE A 35 -3.94 -3.16 5.69
N LEU A 36 -3.24 -3.54 4.63
CA LEU A 36 -3.76 -4.46 3.63
C LEU A 36 -3.65 -5.87 4.18
N SER A 37 -4.77 -6.51 4.53
CA SER A 37 -4.79 -7.86 5.08
C SER A 37 -4.46 -8.91 4.02
N ARG A 38 -4.14 -10.13 4.47
CA ARG A 38 -4.01 -11.31 3.59
C ARG A 38 -5.32 -11.63 2.85
N GLU A 39 -6.47 -11.23 3.39
CA GLU A 39 -7.78 -11.34 2.75
C GLU A 39 -8.07 -10.17 1.78
N ASP A 40 -7.04 -9.41 1.39
CA ASP A 40 -7.10 -8.27 0.48
C ASP A 40 -7.90 -7.06 0.96
N GLU A 41 -8.23 -7.01 2.26
CA GLU A 41 -9.00 -5.94 2.87
C GLU A 41 -8.09 -4.79 3.34
N VAL A 42 -8.45 -3.54 3.07
CA VAL A 42 -7.77 -2.39 3.70
C VAL A 42 -8.40 -2.09 5.06
N VAL A 43 -7.76 -2.53 6.13
CA VAL A 43 -8.24 -2.34 7.50
C VAL A 43 -7.60 -1.08 8.10
N PRO A 44 -8.36 -0.02 8.37
CA PRO A 44 -7.85 1.13 9.10
C PRO A 44 -7.80 0.82 10.61
N VAL A 45 -6.68 1.12 11.23
CA VAL A 45 -6.33 0.69 12.59
C VAL A 45 -5.89 1.89 13.43
N ILE A 46 -6.36 1.98 14.67
CA ILE A 46 -5.95 3.00 15.63
C ILE A 46 -5.22 2.37 16.83
N ALA A 47 -3.97 2.79 17.03
CA ALA A 47 -3.17 2.52 18.22
C ALA A 47 -3.16 3.76 19.11
N ARG A 48 -4.01 3.78 20.14
CA ARG A 48 -4.01 4.88 21.12
C ARG A 48 -2.73 4.80 21.97
N HIS A 49 -1.96 5.88 22.02
CA HIS A 49 -0.84 6.07 22.92
C HIS A 49 -1.37 6.13 24.36
N GLY A 50 -1.50 4.95 24.99
CA GLY A 50 -1.80 4.88 26.41
C GLY A 50 -0.66 5.49 27.23
N ARG A 51 -0.95 5.97 28.43
CA ARG A 51 0.05 6.49 29.38
C ARG A 51 1.14 5.46 29.76
N ARG A 52 0.88 4.16 29.50
CA ARG A 52 1.79 3.06 29.81
C ARG A 52 2.80 2.84 28.67
N PRO A 53 4.10 2.65 28.97
CA PRO A 53 5.13 2.42 27.95
C PRO A 53 4.83 1.27 26.98
N SER A 54 4.13 0.22 27.43
CA SER A 54 3.74 -0.92 26.59
C SER A 54 2.76 -0.53 25.48
N ALA A 55 1.78 0.33 25.75
CA ALA A 55 0.81 0.79 24.76
C ALA A 55 1.50 1.64 23.67
N ARG A 56 2.50 2.44 24.05
CA ARG A 56 3.33 3.20 23.10
C ARG A 56 4.16 2.28 22.20
N LYS A 57 4.72 1.19 22.75
CA LYS A 57 5.52 0.19 22.00
C LYS A 57 4.70 -0.60 20.98
N THR A 58 3.40 -0.80 21.20
CA THR A 58 2.55 -1.52 20.23
C THR A 58 2.34 -0.68 18.96
N GLY A 59 2.06 0.62 19.11
CA GLY A 59 1.90 1.53 17.97
C GLY A 59 3.17 1.70 17.13
N THR A 60 4.36 1.67 17.76
CA THR A 60 5.64 1.78 17.03
C THR A 60 5.92 0.60 16.08
N ARG A 61 5.19 -0.52 16.19
CA ARG A 61 5.33 -1.67 15.28
C ARG A 61 4.56 -1.48 13.97
N LEU A 62 3.62 -0.53 13.92
CA LEU A 62 2.92 -0.14 12.70
C LEU A 62 3.74 0.92 11.97
N GLN A 63 4.83 0.50 11.35
CA GLN A 63 5.61 1.35 10.45
C GLN A 63 5.17 1.09 9.01
N PRO A 64 5.03 2.12 8.16
CA PRO A 64 4.81 1.92 6.74
C PRO A 64 5.85 0.98 6.14
N LEU A 65 5.44 0.24 5.10
CA LEU A 65 6.31 -0.68 4.38
C LEU A 65 6.83 -1.79 5.32
N THR A 66 5.95 -2.34 6.17
CA THR A 66 6.24 -3.54 6.98
C THR A 66 5.15 -4.58 6.80
N ALA A 67 5.48 -5.83 7.11
CA ALA A 67 4.49 -6.89 7.25
C ALA A 67 4.32 -7.25 8.73
N VAL A 68 3.08 -7.28 9.20
CA VAL A 68 2.73 -7.42 10.61
C VAL A 68 1.60 -8.43 10.81
N THR A 69 1.62 -9.09 11.97
CA THR A 69 0.45 -9.74 12.56
C THR A 69 -0.13 -8.77 13.60
N ALA A 70 -1.36 -8.32 13.41
CA ALA A 70 -2.04 -7.34 14.25
C ALA A 70 -3.25 -7.97 14.95
N GLN A 71 -3.37 -7.73 16.25
CA GLN A 71 -4.52 -8.11 17.04
C GLN A 71 -5.43 -6.89 17.19
N LEU A 72 -6.65 -7.02 16.69
CA LEU A 72 -7.61 -5.95 16.53
C LEU A 72 -8.86 -6.22 17.36
N THR A 73 -9.52 -5.15 17.78
CA THR A 73 -10.87 -5.16 18.34
C THR A 73 -11.74 -4.23 17.51
N LEU A 74 -12.82 -4.74 16.94
CA LEU A 74 -13.77 -3.98 16.13
C LEU A 74 -15.13 -3.96 16.83
N ARG A 75 -15.79 -2.79 16.88
CA ARG A 75 -17.18 -2.70 17.31
C ARG A 75 -18.08 -2.38 16.11
N PRO A 76 -19.36 -2.79 16.15
CA PRO A 76 -20.30 -2.42 15.10
C PRO A 76 -20.35 -0.89 14.90
N GLY A 77 -20.13 -0.45 13.67
CA GLY A 77 -20.12 0.97 13.30
C GLY A 77 -18.81 1.72 13.58
N ASP A 78 -17.73 1.04 13.98
CA ASP A 78 -16.41 1.67 14.09
C ASP A 78 -15.80 1.91 12.70
N ASP A 79 -15.37 3.14 12.43
CA ASP A 79 -14.58 3.48 11.25
C ASP A 79 -13.09 3.08 11.39
N LEU A 80 -12.65 2.66 12.59
CA LEU A 80 -11.27 2.30 12.91
C LEU A 80 -11.24 1.10 13.84
N ALA A 81 -10.48 0.06 13.49
CA ALA A 81 -10.23 -1.07 14.37
C ALA A 81 -9.23 -0.69 15.49
N GLY A 82 -9.53 -1.02 16.74
CA GLY A 82 -8.62 -0.76 17.85
C GLY A 82 -7.47 -1.76 17.91
N LEU A 83 -6.22 -1.28 17.93
CA LEU A 83 -5.04 -2.15 18.06
C LEU A 83 -4.82 -2.58 19.52
N THR A 84 -4.77 -3.89 19.77
CA THR A 84 -4.43 -4.46 21.09
C THR A 84 -3.05 -5.11 21.13
N GLY A 85 -2.52 -5.54 19.98
CA GLY A 85 -1.21 -6.17 19.85
C GLY A 85 -0.72 -6.11 18.41
N ALA A 86 0.60 -6.12 18.21
CA ALA A 86 1.20 -6.19 16.88
C ALA A 86 2.56 -6.90 16.97
N ALA A 87 2.93 -7.67 15.96
CA ALA A 87 4.26 -8.24 15.79
C ALA A 87 4.69 -8.07 14.33
N THR A 88 5.90 -7.55 14.10
CA THR A 88 6.47 -7.43 12.76
C THR A 88 7.11 -8.75 12.37
N TYR A 89 6.75 -9.30 11.21
CA TYR A 89 7.36 -10.51 10.66
C TYR A 89 8.18 -10.24 9.39
N ALA A 90 8.04 -9.06 8.77
CA ALA A 90 8.98 -8.58 7.76
C ALA A 90 9.19 -7.06 7.87
N ASP A 91 10.46 -6.66 7.89
CA ASP A 91 10.89 -5.26 7.93
C ASP A 91 10.96 -4.64 6.53
N PHE A 92 11.50 -5.36 5.54
CA PHE A 92 11.92 -4.78 4.27
C PHE A 92 13.00 -3.69 4.41
N ALA A 93 14.11 -4.05 5.06
CA ALA A 93 15.18 -3.12 5.43
C ALA A 93 15.94 -2.54 4.23
N VAL A 94 16.17 -3.34 3.17
CA VAL A 94 16.85 -2.87 1.94
C VAL A 94 15.94 -1.90 1.20
N LEU A 95 14.65 -2.22 1.13
CA LEU A 95 13.63 -1.36 0.54
C LEU A 95 13.60 0.01 1.23
N LYS A 96 13.63 0.04 2.56
CA LYS A 96 13.58 1.28 3.34
C LYS A 96 14.88 2.06 3.38
N GLY A 97 16.02 1.37 3.22
CA GLY A 97 17.34 1.97 3.27
C GLY A 97 17.74 2.74 2.00
N ASP A 98 16.97 2.61 0.92
CA ASP A 98 17.24 3.20 -0.39
C ASP A 98 16.07 4.09 -0.83
N LEU A 99 16.36 5.34 -1.19
CA LEU A 99 15.33 6.33 -1.50
C LEU A 99 14.50 5.95 -2.74
N ARG A 100 15.12 5.31 -3.76
CA ARG A 100 14.42 4.87 -4.98
C ARG A 100 13.46 3.73 -4.66
N ARG A 101 13.92 2.70 -3.96
CA ARG A 101 13.08 1.57 -3.51
C ARG A 101 11.94 2.06 -2.63
N PHE A 102 12.23 2.96 -1.70
CA PHE A 102 11.24 3.57 -0.82
C PHE A 102 10.17 4.36 -1.60
N GLY A 103 10.58 5.17 -2.57
CA GLY A 103 9.66 5.95 -3.42
C GLY A 103 8.75 5.06 -4.26
N LEU A 104 9.30 4.01 -4.88
CA LEU A 104 8.52 3.03 -5.65
C LEU A 104 7.50 2.32 -4.76
N ALA A 105 7.94 1.76 -3.63
CA ALA A 105 7.08 1.01 -2.71
C ALA A 105 5.99 1.87 -2.05
N SER A 106 6.33 3.11 -1.70
CA SER A 106 5.36 4.08 -1.16
C SER A 106 4.29 4.45 -2.19
N THR A 107 4.69 4.58 -3.46
CA THR A 107 3.74 4.84 -4.55
C THR A 107 2.82 3.64 -4.79
N MET A 108 3.35 2.41 -4.75
CA MET A 108 2.53 1.19 -4.80
C MET A 108 1.50 1.14 -3.66
N ALA A 109 1.91 1.51 -2.43
CA ALA A 109 1.02 1.59 -1.28
C ALA A 109 -0.09 2.63 -1.49
N GLU A 110 0.26 3.80 -2.05
CA GLU A 110 -0.70 4.86 -2.32
C GLU A 110 -1.71 4.47 -3.40
N VAL A 111 -1.28 3.77 -4.45
CA VAL A 111 -2.18 3.21 -5.49
C VAL A 111 -3.21 2.28 -4.86
N VAL A 112 -2.81 1.39 -3.96
CA VAL A 112 -3.76 0.52 -3.22
C VAL A 112 -4.73 1.37 -2.38
N LEU A 113 -4.21 2.36 -1.64
CA LEU A 113 -5.03 3.24 -0.81
C LEU A 113 -5.96 4.18 -1.59
N ALA A 114 -5.70 4.38 -2.88
CA ALA A 114 -6.56 5.12 -3.77
C ALA A 114 -7.66 4.22 -4.35
N THR A 115 -7.35 2.95 -4.62
CA THR A 115 -8.23 2.00 -5.31
C THR A 115 -9.16 1.23 -4.36
N VAL A 116 -8.73 0.95 -3.14
CA VAL A 116 -9.50 0.15 -2.16
C VAL A 116 -10.03 1.05 -1.03
N PRO A 117 -11.36 1.17 -0.87
CA PRO A 117 -11.95 1.84 0.29
C PRO A 117 -11.60 1.15 1.63
N ASP A 118 -11.67 1.90 2.73
CA ASP A 118 -11.50 1.33 4.07
C ASP A 118 -12.57 0.23 4.34
N PHE A 119 -12.12 -0.91 4.86
CA PHE A 119 -12.87 -2.18 5.06
C PHE A 119 -13.43 -2.84 3.79
N ALA A 120 -13.06 -2.37 2.60
CA ALA A 120 -13.31 -3.09 1.35
C ALA A 120 -12.14 -4.00 1.00
N ALA A 121 -12.38 -4.99 0.14
CA ALA A 121 -11.39 -5.93 -0.32
C ALA A 121 -11.35 -6.01 -1.85
N GLU A 122 -10.14 -6.09 -2.40
CA GLU A 122 -9.91 -6.25 -3.85
C GLU A 122 -8.94 -7.39 -4.11
N ALA A 123 -9.48 -8.50 -4.61
CA ALA A 123 -8.80 -9.78 -4.64
C ALA A 123 -7.43 -9.72 -5.35
N GLY A 124 -6.41 -10.28 -4.70
CA GLY A 124 -5.06 -10.42 -5.25
C GLY A 124 -4.13 -9.21 -5.03
N LEU A 125 -4.61 -8.09 -4.48
CA LEU A 125 -3.75 -6.93 -4.21
C LEU A 125 -2.70 -7.22 -3.14
N HIS A 126 -3.03 -7.96 -2.09
CA HIS A 126 -2.08 -8.30 -1.03
C HIS A 126 -0.87 -9.06 -1.60
N ASP A 127 -1.13 -10.10 -2.40
CA ASP A 127 -0.07 -10.88 -3.01
C ASP A 127 0.74 -10.06 -4.03
N LEU A 128 0.08 -9.17 -4.79
CA LEU A 128 0.75 -8.26 -5.71
C LEU A 128 1.72 -7.30 -4.98
N VAL A 129 1.26 -6.64 -3.91
CA VAL A 129 2.08 -5.72 -3.10
C VAL A 129 3.21 -6.48 -2.42
N LEU A 130 2.93 -7.63 -1.79
CA LEU A 130 3.94 -8.42 -1.10
C LEU A 130 5.05 -8.87 -2.05
N ARG A 131 4.70 -9.34 -3.25
CA ARG A 131 5.69 -9.74 -4.27
C ARG A 131 6.52 -8.55 -4.73
N ALA A 132 5.89 -7.41 -5.00
CA ALA A 132 6.59 -6.20 -5.43
C ALA A 132 7.55 -5.68 -4.34
N TRP A 133 7.11 -5.62 -3.08
CA TRP A 133 7.96 -5.21 -1.97
C TRP A 133 9.10 -6.18 -1.70
N ARG A 134 8.87 -7.50 -1.78
CA ARG A 134 9.95 -8.50 -1.68
C ARG A 134 10.97 -8.36 -2.81
N TRP A 135 10.52 -8.08 -4.03
CA TRP A 135 11.41 -7.83 -5.15
C TRP A 135 12.24 -6.56 -4.91
N LEU A 136 11.60 -5.48 -4.45
CA LEU A 136 12.26 -4.23 -4.08
C LEU A 136 13.14 -4.36 -2.83
N ASP A 137 12.94 -5.35 -1.96
CA ASP A 137 13.79 -5.58 -0.79
C ASP A 137 15.00 -6.49 -1.10
N SER A 138 15.08 -7.05 -2.30
CA SER A 138 16.26 -7.81 -2.70
C SER A 138 17.38 -6.87 -3.16
N PRO A 139 18.59 -6.93 -2.54
CA PRO A 139 19.72 -6.11 -2.94
C PRO A 139 20.25 -6.48 -4.33
N ALA A 140 19.93 -7.67 -4.85
CA ALA A 140 20.33 -8.12 -6.19
C ALA A 140 19.53 -7.44 -7.31
N ASN A 141 18.37 -6.86 -7.00
CA ASN A 141 17.49 -6.23 -7.99
C ASN A 141 17.81 -4.74 -8.13
N VAL A 142 17.73 -4.19 -9.34
CA VAL A 142 17.91 -2.75 -9.59
C VAL A 142 16.55 -2.05 -9.56
N PRO A 143 16.32 -1.03 -8.72
CA PRO A 143 15.02 -0.37 -8.63
C PRO A 143 14.79 0.52 -9.86
N VAL A 144 14.07 -0.02 -10.86
CA VAL A 144 13.67 0.69 -12.07
C VAL A 144 12.17 1.05 -12.02
N GLU A 145 11.81 2.17 -12.65
CA GLU A 145 10.44 2.70 -12.61
C GLU A 145 9.42 1.72 -13.22
N GLU A 146 9.81 0.96 -14.23
CA GLU A 146 8.93 0.03 -14.92
C GLU A 146 8.32 -1.02 -13.95
N VAL A 147 8.97 -1.32 -12.83
CA VAL A 147 8.39 -2.21 -11.80
C VAL A 147 7.15 -1.60 -11.16
N LEU A 148 7.16 -0.29 -10.93
CA LEU A 148 5.96 0.44 -10.52
C LEU A 148 4.91 0.45 -11.63
N LEU A 149 5.29 0.69 -12.88
CA LEU A 149 4.34 0.71 -14.00
C LEU A 149 3.65 -0.65 -14.20
N LEU A 150 4.40 -1.74 -14.07
CA LEU A 150 3.84 -3.09 -14.06
C LEU A 150 2.88 -3.28 -12.90
N PHE A 151 3.26 -2.84 -11.70
CA PHE A 151 2.40 -2.90 -10.53
C PHE A 151 1.09 -2.13 -10.75
N GLU A 152 1.16 -0.89 -11.24
CA GLU A 152 -0.01 -0.04 -11.53
C GLU A 152 -0.92 -0.68 -12.57
N LEU A 153 -0.36 -1.19 -13.68
CA LEU A 153 -1.11 -1.92 -14.69
C LEU A 153 -1.88 -3.11 -14.08
N ARG A 154 -1.21 -3.91 -13.23
CA ARG A 154 -1.83 -5.07 -12.57
C ARG A 154 -2.87 -4.66 -11.53
N ALA A 155 -2.58 -3.65 -10.71
CA ALA A 155 -3.50 -3.16 -9.69
C ALA A 155 -4.77 -2.58 -10.31
N LEU A 156 -4.65 -1.78 -11.37
CA LEU A 156 -5.80 -1.26 -12.12
C LEU A 156 -6.61 -2.39 -12.78
N GLY A 157 -5.92 -3.43 -13.29
CA GLY A 157 -6.58 -4.61 -13.84
C GLY A 157 -7.39 -5.39 -12.79
N LEU A 158 -6.84 -5.58 -11.59
CA LEU A 158 -7.53 -6.23 -10.47
C LEU A 158 -8.73 -5.43 -10.00
N ALA A 159 -8.59 -4.10 -9.90
CA ALA A 159 -9.66 -3.19 -9.51
C ALA A 159 -10.73 -2.95 -10.61
N GLY A 160 -10.61 -3.61 -11.78
CA GLY A 160 -11.53 -3.42 -12.90
C GLY A 160 -11.47 -2.01 -13.55
N ALA A 161 -10.43 -1.23 -13.26
CA ALA A 161 -10.25 0.15 -13.71
C ALA A 161 -9.35 0.27 -14.96
N LEU A 162 -8.76 -0.83 -15.43
CA LEU A 162 -7.93 -0.86 -16.63
C LEU A 162 -8.79 -1.06 -17.89
N PRO A 163 -8.91 -0.06 -18.78
CA PRO A 163 -9.51 -0.27 -20.10
C PRO A 163 -8.60 -1.16 -20.98
N PRO A 164 -9.09 -1.64 -22.14
CA PRO A 164 -8.23 -2.32 -23.11
C PRO A 164 -6.96 -1.52 -23.39
N ILE A 165 -5.80 -2.19 -23.48
CA ILE A 165 -4.49 -1.53 -23.64
C ILE A 165 -4.43 -0.66 -24.90
N ASP A 166 -5.15 -1.05 -25.96
CA ASP A 166 -5.26 -0.30 -27.22
C ASP A 166 -6.03 1.01 -27.09
N GLU A 167 -6.82 1.18 -26.02
CA GLU A 167 -7.59 2.39 -25.73
C GLU A 167 -6.86 3.36 -24.80
N LEU A 168 -5.70 2.97 -24.26
CA LEU A 168 -4.93 3.84 -23.38
C LEU A 168 -4.48 5.13 -24.11
N PRO A 169 -4.70 6.32 -23.55
CA PRO A 169 -4.38 7.57 -24.23
C PRO A 169 -2.87 7.82 -24.28
N GLY A 170 -2.41 8.48 -25.34
CA GLY A 170 -1.04 9.00 -25.43
C GLY A 170 0.08 7.97 -25.62
N LEU A 171 -0.25 6.69 -25.85
CA LEU A 171 0.73 5.63 -26.08
C LEU A 171 1.01 5.38 -27.56
N GLU A 172 2.29 5.24 -27.91
CA GLU A 172 2.74 4.68 -29.18
C GLU A 172 2.54 3.15 -29.23
N ASP A 173 2.56 2.57 -30.44
CA ASP A 173 2.40 1.13 -30.63
C ASP A 173 3.49 0.30 -29.93
N SER A 174 4.71 0.83 -29.79
CA SER A 174 5.79 0.15 -29.05
C SER A 174 5.45 -0.01 -27.57
N ALA A 175 4.93 1.05 -26.94
CA ALA A 175 4.48 1.02 -25.56
C ALA A 175 3.31 0.04 -25.38
N ARG A 176 2.30 0.08 -26.27
CA ARG A 176 1.14 -0.84 -26.24
C ARG A 176 1.55 -2.30 -26.34
N ARG A 177 2.47 -2.64 -27.25
CA ARG A 177 3.01 -4.00 -27.38
C ARG A 177 3.69 -4.46 -26.10
N SER A 178 4.51 -3.60 -25.50
CA SER A 178 5.19 -3.91 -24.23
C SER A 178 4.19 -4.14 -23.09
N LEU A 179 3.18 -3.27 -22.92
CA LEU A 179 2.14 -3.46 -21.90
C LEU A 179 1.33 -4.73 -22.13
N THR A 180 1.03 -5.07 -23.38
CA THR A 180 0.33 -6.32 -23.74
C THR A 180 1.17 -7.54 -23.38
N ALA A 181 2.46 -7.52 -23.70
CA ALA A 181 3.40 -8.57 -23.31
C ALA A 181 3.51 -8.70 -21.78
N TRP A 182 3.59 -7.56 -21.07
CA TRP A 182 3.61 -7.53 -19.61
C TRP A 182 2.34 -8.14 -19.02
N ALA A 183 1.16 -7.81 -19.56
CA ALA A 183 -0.12 -8.40 -19.16
C ALA A 183 -0.15 -9.93 -19.38
N GLY A 184 0.48 -10.41 -20.44
CA GLY A 184 0.73 -11.83 -20.73
C GLY A 184 1.84 -12.50 -19.90
N GLY A 185 2.50 -11.75 -19.00
CA GLY A 185 3.55 -12.29 -18.12
C GLY A 185 4.96 -12.26 -18.71
N GLN A 186 5.15 -11.62 -19.87
CA GLN A 186 6.45 -11.44 -20.50
C GLN A 186 7.01 -10.06 -20.17
N TRP A 187 8.08 -10.04 -19.38
CA TRP A 187 8.71 -8.79 -18.93
C TRP A 187 9.78 -8.29 -19.91
N SER A 188 9.84 -6.96 -20.08
CA SER A 188 10.89 -6.26 -20.82
C SER A 188 10.99 -4.81 -20.34
N LEU A 189 12.17 -4.20 -20.45
CA LEU A 189 12.30 -2.76 -20.22
C LEU A 189 11.63 -1.95 -21.32
N LEU A 190 11.17 -0.74 -20.99
CA LEU A 190 10.64 0.21 -21.95
C LEU A 190 11.77 1.08 -22.50
N ALA A 191 11.59 1.61 -23.71
CA ALA A 191 12.39 2.75 -24.14
C ALA A 191 12.10 3.94 -23.21
N PRO A 192 13.07 4.82 -22.87
CA PRO A 192 12.85 5.91 -21.92
C PRO A 192 11.66 6.82 -22.25
N ARG A 193 11.41 7.07 -23.55
CA ARG A 193 10.25 7.84 -24.00
C ARG A 193 8.92 7.13 -23.72
N ASP A 194 8.90 5.81 -23.89
CA ASP A 194 7.71 4.98 -23.69
C ASP A 194 7.40 4.86 -22.19
N ALA A 195 8.44 4.76 -21.35
CA ALA A 195 8.29 4.73 -19.89
C ALA A 195 7.54 5.97 -19.36
N ARG A 196 7.91 7.17 -19.82
CA ARG A 196 7.24 8.41 -19.39
C ARG A 196 5.79 8.50 -19.88
N ALA A 197 5.53 8.07 -21.12
CA ALA A 197 4.17 8.05 -21.68
C ALA A 197 3.28 7.06 -20.92
N VAL A 198 3.79 5.86 -20.63
CA VAL A 198 3.11 4.84 -19.82
C VAL A 198 2.82 5.36 -18.41
N ALA A 199 3.81 5.93 -17.73
CA ALA A 199 3.62 6.51 -16.39
C ALA A 199 2.50 7.55 -16.37
N THR A 200 2.49 8.46 -17.36
CA THR A 200 1.46 9.49 -17.47
C THR A 200 0.07 8.89 -17.72
N ALA A 201 -0.02 7.87 -18.58
CA ALA A 201 -1.28 7.21 -18.90
C ALA A 201 -1.85 6.46 -17.68
N LEU A 202 -1.02 5.68 -16.96
CA LEU A 202 -1.45 4.92 -15.80
C LEU A 202 -1.81 5.82 -14.61
N GLU A 203 -1.03 6.87 -14.34
CA GLU A 203 -1.37 7.86 -13.32
C GLU A 203 -2.70 8.57 -13.65
N GLY A 204 -2.92 8.88 -14.93
CA GLY A 204 -4.18 9.42 -15.43
C GLY A 204 -5.37 8.50 -15.15
N LEU A 205 -5.21 7.18 -15.31
CA LEU A 205 -6.24 6.19 -14.98
C LEU A 205 -6.48 6.07 -13.48
N VAL A 206 -5.44 6.08 -12.66
CA VAL A 206 -5.58 6.11 -11.19
C VAL A 206 -6.39 7.35 -10.78
N PHE A 207 -6.05 8.52 -11.33
CA PHE A 207 -6.82 9.74 -11.05
C PHE A 207 -8.26 9.66 -11.56
N ALA A 208 -8.49 9.16 -12.77
CA ALA A 208 -9.83 9.06 -13.34
C ALA A 208 -10.74 8.09 -12.56
N SER A 209 -10.18 6.97 -12.07
CA SER A 209 -10.93 5.97 -11.31
C SER A 209 -11.17 6.34 -9.85
N THR A 210 -10.26 7.08 -9.22
CA THR A 210 -10.28 7.35 -7.78
C THR A 210 -10.57 8.80 -7.40
N GLY A 211 -10.44 9.74 -8.36
CA GLY A 211 -10.46 11.18 -8.12
C GLY A 211 -9.24 11.70 -7.34
N ARG A 212 -8.23 10.86 -7.08
CA ARG A 212 -7.08 11.18 -6.22
C ARG A 212 -5.79 11.18 -7.01
N ARG A 213 -4.98 12.22 -6.81
CA ARG A 213 -3.59 12.27 -7.30
C ARG A 213 -2.67 11.57 -6.31
N LEU A 214 -1.65 10.90 -6.83
CA LEU A 214 -0.63 10.25 -6.03
C LEU A 214 0.32 11.30 -5.45
N LYS A 215 0.33 11.44 -4.13
CA LYS A 215 1.16 12.37 -3.36
C LYS A 215 2.63 11.96 -3.36
N SER A 216 2.93 10.67 -3.48
CA SER A 216 4.31 10.16 -3.56
C SER A 216 4.97 10.44 -4.91
N ARG A 217 4.18 10.74 -5.95
CA ARG A 217 4.67 10.87 -7.33
C ARG A 217 5.71 11.98 -7.51
N PRO A 218 5.52 13.22 -6.99
CA PRO A 218 6.55 14.25 -7.09
C PRO A 218 7.88 13.87 -6.45
N PHE A 219 7.83 13.20 -5.28
CA PHE A 219 9.03 12.68 -4.61
C PHE A 219 9.72 11.60 -5.44
N LEU A 220 8.96 10.68 -6.02
CA LEU A 220 9.51 9.63 -6.87
C LEU A 220 10.18 10.22 -8.12
N ASP A 221 9.55 11.20 -8.78
CA ASP A 221 10.12 11.87 -9.96
C ASP A 221 11.47 12.55 -9.63
N GLU A 222 11.60 13.20 -8.46
CA GLU A 222 12.85 13.79 -7.99
C GLU A 222 13.95 12.71 -7.78
N VAL A 223 13.59 11.62 -7.13
CA VAL A 223 14.51 10.53 -6.79
C VAL A 223 14.96 9.72 -8.02
N LEU A 224 14.09 9.58 -9.02
CA LEU A 224 14.43 8.95 -10.30
C LEU A 224 15.33 9.84 -11.17
N ALA A 225 15.19 11.17 -11.08
CA ALA A 225 16.00 12.13 -11.83
C ALA A 225 17.42 12.30 -11.24
N ALA A 226 17.64 11.98 -9.96
CA ALA A 226 18.94 12.06 -9.33
C ALA A 226 19.94 11.05 -9.98
N PRO A 227 21.20 11.43 -10.25
CA PRO A 227 22.20 10.51 -10.79
C PRO A 227 22.48 9.36 -9.80
N THR A 228 22.56 8.13 -10.32
CA THR A 228 22.97 6.92 -9.57
C THR A 228 24.45 6.88 -9.29
#